data_AF-A0A178T4T4-F1
#
_entry.id   AF-A0A178T4T4-F1
#
_cell.length_a   1.000
_cell.length_b   1.000
_cell.length_c   1.000
_cell.angle_alpha   90.00
_cell.angle_beta   90.00
_cell.angle_gamma   90.00
#
_symmetry.space_group_name_H-M   'P 1'
#
loop_
_entity.id
_entity.type
_entity.pdbx_description
1 polymer ?
#
loop_
_entity_poly.entity_id
_entity_poly.type
_entity_poly.pdbx_seq_one_letter_code
_entity_poly.pdbx_strand_id
1 'polypeptide(L)'
;MPLLEERLAQYEDVEVVEGSTDGMRLLGTIEETEYLVVVDAVNAGKEAGTIITLVDDEIPAYFGMKMSIHQLGFQEVLLAAKLRQTIPKQMVLFGVQPASLVLGLDLSPIVQAQLPYVVERVVRQIEEWCHTP
;
A
#
# COMPACT_ATOMS: atom_id res chain seq x y z
N MET A 1 4.13 6.84 9.02
CA MET A 1 5.28 5.87 9.00
C MET A 1 6.59 6.65 8.81
N PRO A 2 7.31 7.03 9.88
CA PRO A 2 8.31 8.11 9.85
C PRO A 2 9.44 7.94 8.82
N LEU A 3 9.85 6.69 8.55
CA LEU A 3 10.92 6.39 7.60
C LEU A 3 10.54 6.73 6.15
N LEU A 4 9.27 6.61 5.77
CA LEU A 4 8.80 7.01 4.44
C LEU A 4 8.69 8.53 4.34
N GLU A 5 8.11 9.18 5.35
CA GLU A 5 7.95 10.64 5.39
C GLU A 5 9.29 11.35 5.22
N GLU A 6 10.33 10.92 5.94
CA GLU A 6 11.67 11.50 5.82
C GLU A 6 12.27 11.36 4.41
N ARG A 7 12.11 10.17 3.80
CA ARG A 7 12.68 9.87 2.48
C ARG A 7 11.92 10.48 1.32
N LEU A 8 10.62 10.72 1.51
CA LEU A 8 9.73 11.26 0.50
C LEU A 8 9.52 12.77 0.62
N ALA A 9 9.95 13.41 1.71
CA ALA A 9 9.86 14.86 1.91
C ALA A 9 10.55 15.71 0.83
N GLN A 10 11.42 15.12 0.01
CA GLN A 10 12.08 15.77 -1.13
C GLN A 10 11.22 15.84 -2.40
N TYR A 11 10.10 15.12 -2.47
CA TYR A 11 9.18 15.13 -3.61
C TYR A 11 7.96 15.98 -3.25
N GLU A 12 7.77 17.10 -3.97
CA GLU A 12 6.66 18.05 -3.69
C GLU A 12 5.29 17.46 -4.07
N ASP A 13 5.24 16.57 -5.07
CA ASP A 13 4.00 15.95 -5.59
C ASP A 13 3.66 14.61 -4.91
N VAL A 14 4.27 14.30 -3.76
CA VAL A 14 4.06 13.04 -3.03
C VAL A 14 3.41 13.30 -1.68
N GLU A 15 2.23 12.75 -1.48
CA GLU A 15 1.51 12.77 -0.21
C GLU A 15 1.59 11.40 0.49
N VAL A 16 1.91 11.40 1.78
CA VAL A 16 1.90 10.19 2.62
C VAL A 16 0.68 10.20 3.52
N VAL A 17 -0.18 9.20 3.38
CA VAL A 17 -1.45 9.09 4.12
C VAL A 17 -1.49 7.80 4.93
N GLU A 18 -1.88 7.90 6.21
CA GLU A 18 -2.09 6.72 7.07
C GLU A 18 -3.50 6.14 6.89
N GLY A 19 -3.68 5.25 5.91
CA GLY A 19 -5.00 4.75 5.49
C GLY A 19 -5.73 3.74 6.39
N SER A 20 -5.28 3.53 7.64
CA SER A 20 -5.64 2.35 8.48
C SER A 20 -7.14 2.09 8.71
N THR A 21 -7.94 3.14 8.93
CA THR A 21 -9.39 3.02 9.21
C THR A 21 -10.25 3.98 8.41
N ASP A 22 -9.66 4.73 7.48
CA ASP A 22 -10.33 5.86 6.87
C ASP A 22 -11.34 5.45 5.80
N GLY A 23 -11.25 4.22 5.27
CA GLY A 23 -12.26 3.65 4.37
C GLY A 23 -12.68 4.64 3.29
N MET A 24 -13.99 4.90 3.18
CA MET A 24 -14.56 5.83 2.19
C MET A 24 -14.03 7.28 2.26
N ARG A 25 -13.41 7.70 3.36
CA ARG A 25 -12.79 9.04 3.47
C ARG A 25 -11.57 9.17 2.55
N LEU A 26 -10.92 8.06 2.20
CA LEU A 26 -9.79 8.02 1.25
C LEU A 26 -10.23 8.20 -0.20
N LEU A 27 -11.54 8.14 -0.50
CA LEU A 27 -12.01 8.20 -1.89
C LEU A 27 -11.54 9.48 -2.57
N GLY A 28 -11.74 10.66 -1.96
CA GLY A 28 -11.32 11.93 -2.56
C GLY A 28 -9.83 11.95 -2.90
N THR A 29 -8.98 11.56 -1.95
CA THR A 29 -7.53 11.47 -2.15
C THR A 29 -7.15 10.51 -3.29
N ILE A 30 -7.81 9.35 -3.39
CA ILE A 30 -7.54 8.38 -4.46
C ILE A 30 -8.04 8.91 -5.81
N GLU A 31 -9.16 9.62 -5.85
CA GLU A 31 -9.69 10.20 -7.10
C GLU A 31 -8.85 11.37 -7.62
N GLU A 32 -8.14 12.06 -6.73
CA GLU A 32 -7.29 13.20 -7.06
C GLU A 32 -5.84 12.80 -7.39
N THR A 33 -5.46 11.53 -7.21
CA THR A 33 -4.09 11.06 -7.50
C THR A 33 -3.98 10.30 -8.82
N GLU A 34 -2.85 10.50 -9.51
CA GLU A 34 -2.54 9.77 -10.74
C GLU A 34 -1.90 8.41 -10.46
N TYR A 35 -1.16 8.29 -9.36
CA TYR A 35 -0.39 7.11 -9.01
C TYR A 35 -0.54 6.77 -7.53
N LEU A 36 -0.78 5.49 -7.21
CA LEU A 36 -1.03 5.05 -5.84
C LEU A 36 -0.05 3.97 -5.40
N VAL A 37 0.66 4.19 -4.29
CA VAL A 37 1.41 3.15 -3.58
C VAL A 37 0.70 2.79 -2.29
N VAL A 38 0.46 1.49 -2.10
CA VAL A 38 -0.10 0.94 -0.86
C VAL A 38 0.99 0.15 -0.14
N VAL A 39 1.14 0.38 1.16
CA VAL A 39 2.03 -0.42 2.01
C VAL A 39 1.19 -1.12 3.08
N ASP A 40 1.14 -2.44 3.04
CA ASP A 40 0.33 -3.25 3.97
C ASP A 40 0.98 -4.62 4.28
N ALA A 41 0.52 -5.29 5.34
CA ALA A 41 0.85 -6.69 5.56
C ALA A 41 0.10 -7.57 4.55
N VAL A 42 0.84 -8.40 3.81
CA VAL A 42 0.26 -9.27 2.77
C VAL A 42 0.42 -10.73 3.18
N ASN A 43 -0.67 -11.33 3.62
CA ASN A 43 -0.70 -12.76 3.90
C ASN A 43 -0.93 -13.54 2.60
N ALA A 44 0.12 -13.87 1.86
CA ALA A 44 0.07 -14.66 0.64
C ALA A 44 0.40 -16.15 0.85
N GLY A 45 0.53 -16.61 2.10
CA GLY A 45 0.94 -17.98 2.41
C GLY A 45 2.39 -18.29 2.02
N LYS A 46 3.24 -17.26 2.01
CA LYS A 46 4.68 -17.38 1.76
C LYS A 46 5.45 -17.48 3.08
N GLU A 47 6.77 -17.57 2.99
CA GLU A 47 7.64 -17.50 4.17
C GLU A 47 7.56 -16.11 4.82
N ALA A 48 7.58 -16.07 6.14
CA ALA A 48 7.55 -14.81 6.90
C ALA A 48 8.67 -13.87 6.47
N GLY A 49 8.37 -12.58 6.31
CA GLY A 49 9.31 -11.59 5.79
C GLY A 49 9.43 -11.55 4.26
N THR A 50 8.74 -12.42 3.53
CA THR A 50 8.70 -12.31 2.06
C THR A 50 8.06 -10.97 1.67
N ILE A 51 8.77 -10.15 0.89
CA ILE A 51 8.22 -8.94 0.28
C ILE A 51 7.43 -9.34 -0.97
N ILE A 52 6.20 -8.86 -1.06
CA ILE A 52 5.24 -9.14 -2.10
C ILE A 52 4.88 -7.83 -2.80
N THR A 53 4.86 -7.87 -4.12
CA THR A 53 4.43 -6.76 -4.96
C THR A 53 3.19 -7.19 -5.72
N LEU A 54 2.13 -6.37 -5.68
CA LEU A 54 0.92 -6.54 -6.47
C LEU A 54 0.71 -5.26 -7.29
N VAL A 55 0.29 -5.39 -8.54
CA VAL A 55 0.11 -4.26 -9.46
C VAL A 55 -1.33 -4.23 -9.97
N ASP A 56 -1.91 -3.03 -10.00
CA ASP A 56 -3.23 -2.74 -10.55
C ASP A 56 -4.33 -3.72 -10.10
N ASP A 57 -4.88 -4.53 -11.00
CA ASP A 57 -5.99 -5.47 -10.72
C ASP A 57 -5.60 -6.61 -9.76
N GLU A 58 -4.31 -6.86 -9.52
CA GLU A 58 -3.85 -7.82 -8.50
C GLU A 58 -4.20 -7.36 -7.07
N ILE A 59 -4.27 -6.04 -6.85
CA ILE A 59 -4.56 -5.42 -5.56
C ILE A 59 -6.02 -5.70 -5.12
N PRO A 60 -7.06 -5.34 -5.89
CA PRO A 60 -8.44 -5.65 -5.53
C PRO A 60 -8.70 -7.16 -5.51
N ALA A 61 -8.03 -7.95 -6.37
CA ALA A 61 -8.12 -9.41 -6.33
C ALA A 61 -7.58 -9.99 -5.02
N TYR A 62 -6.46 -9.49 -4.51
CA TYR A 62 -5.90 -9.91 -3.23
C TYR A 62 -6.85 -9.61 -2.07
N PHE A 63 -7.35 -8.37 -1.99
CA PHE A 63 -8.28 -7.99 -0.91
C PHE A 63 -9.61 -8.77 -1.00
N GLY A 64 -10.04 -9.19 -2.19
CA GLY A 64 -11.30 -9.92 -2.38
C GLY A 64 -11.24 -11.37 -1.88
N MET A 65 -10.03 -11.92 -1.76
CA MET A 65 -9.82 -13.29 -1.29
C MET A 65 -9.62 -13.40 0.23
N LYS A 66 -9.19 -12.33 0.91
CA LYS A 66 -8.85 -12.37 2.34
C LYS A 66 -9.47 -11.18 3.07
N MET A 67 -10.60 -11.43 3.75
CA MET A 67 -11.28 -10.43 4.57
C MET A 67 -10.57 -10.22 5.91
N SER A 68 -9.62 -9.29 5.98
CA SER A 68 -9.41 -8.52 7.21
C SER A 68 -10.41 -7.36 7.25
N ILE A 69 -10.91 -7.00 8.44
CA ILE A 69 -11.95 -5.97 8.63
C ILE A 69 -11.45 -4.58 8.17
N HIS A 70 -10.14 -4.32 8.28
CA HIS A 70 -9.50 -3.09 7.77
C HIS A 70 -9.42 -3.05 6.24
N GLN A 71 -9.46 -4.20 5.57
CA GLN A 71 -9.30 -4.33 4.12
C GLN A 71 -10.62 -4.21 3.37
N LEU A 72 -11.75 -4.48 4.04
CA LEU A 72 -13.09 -4.33 3.46
C LEU A 72 -13.37 -2.87 3.03
N GLY A 73 -12.96 -1.90 3.85
CA GLY A 73 -13.16 -0.48 3.54
C GLY A 73 -12.32 0.01 2.34
N PHE A 74 -11.10 -0.50 2.15
CA PHE A 74 -10.26 -0.08 1.03
C PHE A 74 -10.76 -0.62 -0.31
N GLN A 75 -11.32 -1.84 -0.34
CA GLN A 75 -11.94 -2.38 -1.54
C GLN A 75 -13.15 -1.57 -2.00
N GLU A 76 -13.99 -1.13 -1.06
CA GLU A 76 -15.14 -0.29 -1.36
C GLU A 76 -14.73 1.03 -2.01
N VAL A 77 -13.61 1.61 -1.56
CA VAL A 77 -13.04 2.83 -2.14
C VAL A 77 -12.55 2.59 -3.56
N LEU A 78 -11.76 1.55 -3.80
CA LEU A 78 -11.27 1.22 -5.14
C LEU A 78 -12.42 0.91 -6.11
N LEU A 79 -13.46 0.22 -5.63
CA LEU A 79 -14.66 -0.05 -6.42
C LEU A 79 -15.41 1.24 -6.76
N ALA A 80 -15.59 2.15 -5.80
CA ALA A 80 -16.24 3.43 -6.02
C ALA A 80 -15.50 4.29 -7.04
N ALA A 81 -14.17 4.41 -6.92
CA ALA A 81 -13.32 5.12 -7.87
C ALA A 81 -13.40 4.48 -9.28
N LYS A 82 -13.38 3.13 -9.37
CA LYS A 82 -13.54 2.42 -10.63
C LYS A 82 -14.88 2.70 -11.30
N LEU A 83 -15.99 2.69 -10.54
CA LEU A 83 -17.32 3.01 -11.04
C LEU A 83 -17.45 4.47 -11.52
N ARG A 84 -16.69 5.37 -10.89
CA ARG A 84 -16.64 6.80 -11.20
C ARG A 84 -15.60 7.16 -12.28
N GLN A 85 -14.84 6.17 -12.76
CA GLN A 85 -13.79 6.33 -13.76
C GLN A 85 -12.64 7.25 -13.31
N THR A 86 -12.36 7.25 -12.00
CA THR A 86 -11.40 8.10 -11.29
C THR A 86 -10.34 7.26 -10.58
N ILE A 87 -10.16 6.00 -10.99
CA ILE A 87 -9.09 5.14 -10.44
C ILE A 87 -7.71 5.65 -10.91
N PRO A 88 -6.67 5.59 -10.07
CA PRO A 88 -5.32 5.99 -10.47
C PRO A 88 -4.85 5.27 -11.74
N LYS A 89 -3.99 5.92 -12.52
CA LYS A 89 -3.43 5.39 -13.77
C LYS A 89 -2.63 4.11 -13.53
N GLN A 90 -1.92 4.05 -12.40
CA GLN A 90 -1.19 2.86 -11.97
C GLN A 90 -1.21 2.77 -10.45
N MET A 91 -1.36 1.54 -9.95
CA MET A 91 -1.35 1.24 -8.53
C MET A 91 -0.35 0.13 -8.24
N VAL A 92 0.40 0.27 -7.14
CA VAL A 92 1.34 -0.76 -6.68
C VAL A 92 1.17 -0.96 -5.19
N LEU A 93 1.02 -2.20 -4.76
CA LEU A 93 1.05 -2.58 -3.35
C LEU A 93 2.39 -3.26 -3.04
N PHE A 94 3.13 -2.71 -2.08
CA PHE A 94 4.28 -3.36 -1.48
C PHE A 94 3.90 -3.86 -0.09
N GLY A 95 3.97 -5.17 0.10
CA GLY A 95 3.63 -5.74 1.40
C GLY A 95 4.59 -6.80 1.87
N VAL A 96 4.54 -7.08 3.16
CA VAL A 96 5.40 -8.09 3.79
C VAL A 96 4.53 -9.20 4.37
N GLN A 97 4.91 -10.45 4.09
CA GLN A 97 4.29 -11.62 4.71
C GLN A 97 4.52 -11.58 6.23
N PRO A 98 3.45 -11.51 7.05
CA PRO A 98 3.60 -11.48 8.49
C PRO A 98 4.05 -12.85 9.01
N ALA A 99 4.84 -12.84 10.08
CA ALA A 99 5.22 -14.05 10.82
C ALA A 99 4.09 -14.59 11.71
N SER A 100 3.20 -13.70 12.16
CA SER A 100 2.08 -14.01 13.04
C SER A 100 0.95 -13.02 12.78
N LEU A 101 -0.30 -13.47 12.95
CA LEU A 101 -1.50 -12.63 12.96
C LEU A 101 -2.05 -12.43 14.38
N VAL A 102 -1.31 -12.87 15.40
CA VAL A 102 -1.68 -12.64 16.80
C VAL A 102 -1.60 -11.15 17.10
N LEU A 103 -2.61 -10.65 17.83
CA LEU A 103 -2.64 -9.26 18.27
C LEU A 103 -1.39 -8.92 19.10
N GLY A 104 -0.70 -7.86 18.69
CA GLY A 104 0.49 -7.34 19.33
C GLY A 104 0.73 -5.91 18.87
N LEU A 105 1.52 -5.15 19.64
CA LEU A 105 1.85 -3.76 19.32
C LEU A 105 3.09 -3.64 18.43
N ASP A 106 3.91 -4.69 18.40
CA ASP A 106 5.22 -4.69 17.76
C ASP A 106 5.27 -5.58 16.52
N LEU A 107 6.07 -5.17 15.55
CA LEU A 107 6.43 -6.02 14.42
C LEU A 107 7.34 -7.16 14.88
N SER A 108 7.15 -8.35 14.32
CA SER A 108 8.11 -9.43 14.51
C SER A 108 9.49 -9.02 13.95
N PRO A 109 10.61 -9.48 14.54
CA PRO A 109 11.95 -9.11 14.09
C PRO A 109 12.20 -9.36 12.60
N ILE A 110 11.63 -10.44 12.07
CA ILE A 110 11.76 -10.80 10.65
C ILE A 110 11.06 -9.81 9.72
N VAL A 111 9.91 -9.27 10.12
CA VAL A 111 9.19 -8.23 9.35
C VAL A 111 9.86 -6.87 9.53
N GLN A 112 10.31 -6.54 10.74
CA GLN A 112 11.02 -5.30 11.02
C GLN A 112 12.31 -5.18 10.18
N ALA A 113 13.03 -6.29 9.99
CA ALA A 113 14.21 -6.35 9.13
C ALA A 113 13.92 -6.07 7.64
N GLN A 114 12.66 -6.16 7.20
CA GLN A 114 12.26 -5.90 5.82
C GLN A 114 11.92 -4.43 5.55
N LEU A 115 11.67 -3.62 6.59
CA LEU A 115 11.23 -2.23 6.43
C LEU A 115 12.16 -1.39 5.53
N PRO A 116 13.51 -1.46 5.65
CA PRO A 116 14.39 -0.69 4.77
C PRO A 116 14.22 -1.05 3.29
N TYR A 117 14.02 -2.34 3.00
CA TYR A 117 13.83 -2.84 1.63
C TYR A 117 12.47 -2.44 1.07
N VAL A 118 11.41 -2.43 1.89
CA VAL A 118 10.10 -1.91 1.48
C VAL A 118 10.20 -0.43 1.15
N VAL A 119 10.87 0.37 1.99
CA VAL A 119 11.09 1.79 1.73
C VAL A 119 11.88 2.02 0.44
N GLU A 120 12.93 1.24 0.19
CA GLU A 120 13.69 1.31 -1.06
C GLU A 120 12.81 1.03 -2.29
N ARG A 121 11.92 0.04 -2.20
CA ARG A 121 10.97 -0.28 -3.28
C ARG A 121 9.98 0.84 -3.54
N VAL A 122 9.45 1.46 -2.48
CA VAL A 122 8.53 2.59 -2.59
C VAL A 122 9.22 3.80 -3.23
N VAL A 123 10.41 4.17 -2.74
CA VAL A 123 11.17 5.30 -3.27
C VAL A 123 11.49 5.09 -4.74
N ARG A 124 11.96 3.90 -5.11
CA ARG A 124 12.26 3.57 -6.50
C ARG A 124 11.02 3.66 -7.39
N GLN A 125 9.87 3.16 -6.92
CA GLN A 125 8.62 3.24 -7.68
C GLN A 125 8.20 4.70 -7.94
N ILE A 126 8.34 5.55 -6.92
CA ILE A 126 8.05 6.99 -7.02
C ILE A 126 9.03 7.66 -7.99
N GLU A 127 10.32 7.37 -7.89
CA GLU A 127 11.31 7.88 -8.85
C GLU A 127 10.96 7.47 -10.28
N GLU A 128 10.57 6.23 -10.53
CA GLU A 128 10.17 5.76 -11.85
C GLU A 128 8.99 6.59 -12.43
N TRP A 129 8.02 6.97 -11.60
CA TRP A 129 6.90 7.82 -12.03
C TRP A 129 7.28 9.29 -12.19
N CYS A 130 8.09 9.86 -11.29
CA CYS A 130 8.55 11.25 -11.41
C CYS A 130 9.45 11.49 -12.63
N HIS A 131 10.16 10.47 -13.11
CA HIS A 131 11.01 10.57 -14.31
C HIS A 131 10.29 10.20 -15.61
N THR A 132 9.01 9.80 -15.54
CA THR A 132 8.21 9.52 -16.74
C THR A 132 7.62 10.84 -17.26
N PRO A 133 7.96 11.28 -18.49
CA PRO A 133 7.58 12.58 -19.04
C PRO A 133 6.10 12.69 -19.44
#